data_AF-A0A352WV98-F1
#
_entry.id   AF-A0A352WV98-F1
#
_cell.length_a   1.000
_cell.length_b   1.000
_cell.length_c   1.000
_cell.angle_alpha   90.00
_cell.angle_beta   90.00
_cell.angle_gamma   90.00
#
_symmetry.space_group_name_H-M   'P 1'
#
loop_
_entity.id
_entity.type
_entity.pdbx_description
1 polymer ?
#
loop_
_entity_poly.entity_id
_entity_poly.type
_entity_poly.pdbx_seq_one_letter_code
_entity_poly.pdbx_strand_id
1 'polypeptide(L)' 'SKEELPYSFPEFVPFLGQCKYTKCTHKTEDGCAILAAIRVGEVSASRHESYVSLLSEVSVHKPWEIKK' A
#
# COMPACT_ATOMS: atom_id res chain seq x y z
N SER A 1 2.68 5.51 -10.04
CA SER A 1 3.89 4.72 -9.72
C SER A 1 3.70 3.96 -8.42
N LYS A 2 4.49 2.92 -8.14
CA LYS A 2 4.38 2.11 -6.90
C LYS A 2 4.48 2.96 -5.63
N GLU A 3 5.25 4.04 -5.68
CA GLU A 3 5.46 5.00 -4.59
C GLU A 3 4.26 5.95 -4.38
N GLU A 4 3.45 6.20 -5.41
CA GLU A 4 2.29 7.09 -5.37
C GLU A 4 1.01 6.37 -4.95
N LEU A 5 0.97 5.04 -5.11
CA LEU A 5 -0.20 4.21 -4.77
C LEU A 5 -0.70 4.41 -3.33
N PRO A 6 0.16 4.48 -2.29
CA PRO A 6 -0.32 4.68 -0.92
C PRO A 6 -1.04 6.03 -0.72
N TYR A 7 -0.68 7.05 -1.50
CA TYR A 7 -1.27 8.39 -1.41
C TYR A 7 -2.67 8.47 -2.02
N SER A 8 -3.08 7.50 -2.85
CA SER A 8 -4.45 7.43 -3.36
C SER A 8 -5.46 6.86 -2.35
N PHE A 9 -4.97 6.35 -1.21
CA PHE A 9 -5.80 5.82 -0.13
C PHE A 9 -5.86 6.84 1.02
N PRO A 10 -6.99 7.56 1.21
CA PRO A 10 -7.09 8.59 2.25
C PRO A 10 -6.92 8.04 3.67
N GLU A 11 -7.29 6.77 3.89
CA GLU A 11 -7.10 6.07 5.17
C GLU A 11 -5.61 5.85 5.49
N PHE A 12 -4.74 5.87 4.50
CA PHE A 12 -3.31 5.64 4.67
C PHE A 12 -2.56 6.94 4.94
N VAL A 13 -3.02 8.06 4.38
CA VAL A 13 -2.42 9.40 4.49
C VAL A 13 -1.93 9.75 5.90
N PRO A 14 -2.71 9.58 6.99
CA PRO A 14 -2.24 9.92 8.33
C PRO A 14 -1.04 9.06 8.78
N PHE A 15 -0.86 7.85 8.24
CA PHE A 15 0.20 6.91 8.61
C PHE A 15 1.39 6.91 7.64
N LEU A 16 1.29 7.60 6.49
CA LEU A 16 2.40 7.73 5.54
C LEU A 16 3.56 8.49 6.17
N GLY A 17 4.79 7.99 5.97
CA GLY A 17 6.00 8.55 6.59
C GLY A 17 6.24 8.17 8.05
N GLN A 18 5.27 7.53 8.73
CA GLN A 18 5.44 7.04 10.11
C GLN A 18 6.01 5.61 10.18
N CYS A 19 6.33 5.01 9.03
CA CYS A 19 6.91 3.67 9.00
C CYS A 19 8.36 3.68 9.50
N LYS A 20 8.76 2.59 10.16
CA LYS A 20 10.14 2.40 10.64
C LYS A 20 11.17 2.49 9.52
N TYR A 21 10.80 2.06 8.32
CA TYR A 21 11.67 2.07 7.13
C TYR A 21 11.17 3.08 6.11
N THR A 22 12.11 3.80 5.49
CA THR A 22 11.84 4.75 4.40
C THR A 22 11.38 4.09 3.11
N LYS A 23 11.77 2.84 2.86
CA LYS A 23 11.32 2.04 1.70
C LYS A 23 10.26 1.01 2.11
N CYS A 24 9.21 1.48 2.78
CA CYS A 24 8.09 0.62 3.16
C CYS A 24 7.10 0.44 1.99
N THR A 25 6.84 -0.79 1.59
CA THR A 25 5.80 -1.21 0.65
C THR A 25 4.43 -1.42 1.31
N HIS A 26 4.37 -1.38 2.65
CA HIS A 26 3.16 -1.55 3.45
C HIS A 26 2.46 -2.91 3.30
N LYS A 27 3.19 -3.94 2.86
CA LYS A 27 2.61 -5.27 2.59
C LYS A 27 2.77 -6.20 3.79
N THR A 28 4.00 -6.35 4.28
CA THR A 28 4.33 -7.30 5.37
C THR A 28 5.45 -6.82 6.28
N GLU A 29 5.93 -5.59 6.14
CA GLU A 29 7.11 -5.15 6.90
C GLU A 29 6.84 -4.89 8.38
N ASP A 30 7.75 -5.40 9.21
CA ASP A 30 7.71 -5.20 10.65
C ASP A 30 8.03 -3.73 11.01
N GLY A 31 7.09 -3.06 11.68
CA GLY A 31 7.18 -1.62 11.95
C GLY A 31 6.55 -0.72 10.86
N CYS A 32 5.71 -1.28 9.99
CA CYS A 32 4.83 -0.49 9.13
C CYS A 32 3.68 0.14 9.95
N ALA A 33 3.55 1.46 9.90
CA ALA A 33 2.48 2.19 10.59
C ALA A 33 1.09 1.80 10.08
N ILE A 34 0.95 1.50 8.79
CA ILE A 34 -0.33 1.06 8.20
C ILE A 34 -0.72 -0.32 8.73
N LEU A 35 0.21 -1.26 8.82
CA LEU A 35 -0.07 -2.58 9.39
C LEU A 35 -0.42 -2.48 10.88
N ALA A 36 0.21 -1.55 11.61
CA ALA A 36 -0.17 -1.27 12.99
C ALA A 36 -1.61 -0.69 13.07
N ALA A 37 -1.94 0.28 12.21
CA ALA A 37 -3.27 0.87 12.12
C ALA A 37 -4.36 -0.17 11.82
N ILE A 38 -4.07 -1.15 10.96
CA ILE A 38 -4.98 -2.27 10.67
C ILE A 38 -5.19 -3.15 11.91
N ARG A 39 -4.13 -3.45 12.66
CA ARG A 39 -4.23 -4.28 13.88
C ARG A 39 -5.09 -3.63 14.96
N VAL A 40 -5.09 -2.30 15.05
CA VAL A 40 -5.91 -1.55 16.01
C VAL A 40 -7.28 -1.15 15.46
N GLY A 41 -7.57 -1.44 14.19
CA GLY A 41 -8.86 -1.17 13.55
C GLY A 41 -9.05 0.26 12.99
N GLU A 42 -7.99 1.06 12.94
CA GLU A 42 -7.99 2.41 12.34
C GLU A 42 -8.08 2.36 10.81
N VAL A 43 -7.54 1.30 10.21
CA VAL A 43 -7.62 1.03 8.78
C VAL A 43 -8.31 -0.31 8.57
N SER A 44 -9.30 -0.36 7.68
CA SER A 44 -10.00 -1.61 7.40
C SER A 44 -9.10 -2.63 6.70
N ALA A 45 -9.15 -3.90 7.13
CA ALA A 45 -8.41 -4.98 6.49
C ALA A 45 -8.77 -5.13 5.00
N SER A 46 -10.04 -4.92 4.63
CA SER A 46 -10.47 -4.98 3.22
C SER A 46 -9.82 -3.90 2.35
N ARG A 47 -9.50 -2.73 2.95
CA ARG A 47 -8.77 -1.66 2.26
C ARG A 47 -7.32 -2.03 2.04
N HIS A 48 -6.70 -2.66 3.03
CA HIS A 48 -5.34 -3.21 2.88
C HIS A 48 -5.28 -4.28 1.79
N GLU A 49 -6.22 -5.23 1.76
CA GLU A 49 -6.28 -6.24 0.69
C GLU A 49 -6.41 -5.60 -0.69
N SER A 50 -7.28 -4.59 -0.83
CA SER A 50 -7.43 -3.83 -2.08
C SER A 50 -6.12 -3.16 -2.50
N TYR A 51 -5.43 -2.52 -1.54
CA TYR A 51 -4.12 -1.92 -1.78
C TYR A 51 -3.07 -2.96 -2.22
N VAL A 52 -3.00 -4.11 -1.55
CA VAL A 52 -2.04 -5.18 -1.88
C VAL A 52 -2.33 -5.75 -3.28
N SER A 53 -3.60 -5.90 -3.65
CA SER A 53 -4.00 -6.32 -5.00
C SER A 53 -3.49 -5.34 -6.05
N LEU A 54 -3.79 -4.04 -5.91
CA LEU A 54 -3.33 -3.01 -6.83
C LEU A 54 -1.81 -2.88 -6.85
N LEU A 55 -1.15 -3.01 -5.70
CA LEU A 55 0.31 -2.97 -5.60
C LEU A 55 0.95 -4.12 -6.39
N SER A 56 0.32 -5.30 -6.38
CA SER A 56 0.72 -6.44 -7.18
C SER A 56 0.57 -6.12 -8.67
N GLU A 57 -0.58 -5.58 -9.09
CA GLU A 57 -0.82 -5.18 -10.49
C GLU A 57 0.17 -4.13 -10.98
N VAL A 58 0.46 -3.10 -10.18
CA VAL A 58 1.42 -2.03 -10.53
C VAL A 58 2.87 -2.53 -10.52
N SER A 59 3.20 -3.54 -9.69
CA SER A 59 4.53 -4.16 -9.70
C SER A 59 4.74 -5.11 -10.89
N VAL A 60 3.66 -5.69 -11.40
CA VAL A 60 3.68 -6.51 -12.62
C VAL A 60 3.67 -5.56 -13.81
N HIS A 61 4.85 -4.99 -14.10
CA HIS A 61 5.11 -4.31 -15.36
C HIS A 61 4.95 -5.33 -16.49
N LYS A 62 3.79 -5.35 -17.16
CA LYS A 62 3.64 -5.98 -18.48
C LYS A 62 3.86 -4.90 -19.55
N PRO A 63 5.03 -4.81 -20.18
CA PRO A 63 5.31 -3.79 -21.19
C PRO A 63 4.54 -3.93 -22.52
N TRP A 64 3.38 -4.62 -22.59
CA TRP A 64 2.67 -4.87 -23.86
C TRP A 64 1.13 -5.00 -23.82
N GLU A 65 0.41 -4.57 -22.78
CA GLU A 65 -1.08 -4.53 -22.82
C GLU A 65 -1.65 -3.19 -23.30
N ILE A 66 -1.10 -2.64 -24.40
CA ILE A 66 -1.85 -1.68 -25.21
C ILE A 66 -2.89 -2.50 -25.97
N LYS A 67 -4.14 -2.52 -25.47
CA LYS A 67 -5.29 -3.07 -26.19
C LYS A 67 -5.32 -2.48 -27.61
N LYS A 68 -5.30 -3.35 -28.61
CA LYS A 68 -5.73 -3.04 -29.99
C LYS A 68 -7.19 -2.63 -30.02
#